data_AF-A0AAW6DMA1-F1
#
_entry.id   AF-A0AAW6DMA1-F1
#
_cell.length_a   1.000
_cell.length_b   1.000
_cell.length_c   1.000
_cell.angle_alpha   90.00
_cell.angle_beta   90.00
_cell.angle_gamma   90.00
#
_symmetry.space_group_name_H-M   'P 1'
#
loop_
_entity.id
_entity.type
_entity.pdbx_description
1 polymer ?
#
loop_
_entity_poly.entity_id
_entity_poly.type
_entity_poly.pdbx_seq_one_letter_code
_entity_poly.pdbx_strand_id
1 'polypeptide(L)'
;MQLAYETLLKLNNVSRTEMNIFLQCVRYQDDEGQVVGAYYKYFMDLLGFKSKQTFYNVLRSLSEKKLLSYTQNVKGDYDIHVENQAYVHQEKPDYIDLNKVIFQSKEFFRLKAHEKYMLLDLMRSTALNKGIRVIRVEEFYQKYCKALQVSKRIIQIYLHTLRKYFSVRIKDGKYFIKFLGGKLFEKPKRAIKGKRSTYISNNTAVDQQREYIGTVLLRRKQLARKRQEDALELGKLMYQYRSIIREMGKDVLSVFSTVLHNHAEESTLFDIKYFHKMLRQALKLDN
;
A
#
# COMPACT_ATOMS: atom_id res chain seq x y z
N MET A 1 -1.81 6.04 0.97
CA MET A 1 -1.48 5.08 2.06
C MET A 1 -2.45 5.17 3.25
N GLN A 2 -3.75 5.29 3.00
CA GLN A 2 -4.74 5.42 4.07
C GLN A 2 -5.89 4.47 3.79
N LEU A 3 -6.16 3.59 4.75
CA LEU A 3 -7.28 2.66 4.67
C LEU A 3 -8.49 3.31 5.32
N ALA A 4 -9.53 3.61 4.55
CA ALA A 4 -10.81 4.07 5.08
C ALA A 4 -11.34 3.05 6.09
N TYR A 5 -11.84 3.51 7.24
CA TYR A 5 -12.34 2.57 8.24
C TYR A 5 -13.57 1.80 7.74
N GLU A 6 -14.45 2.44 6.97
CA GLU A 6 -15.59 1.77 6.33
C GLU A 6 -15.15 0.66 5.38
N THR A 7 -14.07 0.88 4.62
CA THR A 7 -13.49 -0.15 3.76
C THR A 7 -12.96 -1.32 4.59
N LEU A 8 -12.31 -1.08 5.74
CA LEU A 8 -11.91 -2.18 6.64
C LEU A 8 -13.10 -3.05 7.03
N LEU A 9 -14.28 -2.48 7.31
CA LEU A 9 -15.47 -3.25 7.68
C LEU A 9 -15.90 -4.26 6.60
N LYS A 10 -15.62 -3.97 5.33
CA LYS A 10 -15.89 -4.85 4.18
C LYS A 10 -14.84 -5.96 3.99
N LEU A 11 -13.69 -5.88 4.68
CA LEU A 11 -12.60 -6.86 4.60
C LEU A 11 -12.72 -8.00 5.63
N ASN A 12 -13.91 -8.21 6.20
CA ASN A 12 -14.13 -9.25 7.21
C ASN A 12 -14.18 -10.68 6.64
N ASN A 13 -14.44 -10.84 5.33
CA ASN A 13 -14.54 -12.13 4.66
C ASN A 13 -13.59 -12.25 3.46
N VAL A 14 -12.32 -11.92 3.68
CA VAL A 14 -11.25 -12.06 2.68
C VAL A 14 -10.21 -13.07 3.11
N SER A 15 -9.60 -13.76 2.15
CA SER A 15 -8.47 -14.65 2.42
C SER A 15 -7.23 -13.86 2.87
N ARG A 16 -6.24 -14.54 3.45
CA ARG A 16 -4.96 -13.90 3.84
C ARG A 16 -4.30 -13.20 2.67
N THR A 17 -4.31 -13.83 1.49
CA THR A 17 -3.65 -13.30 0.30
C THR A 17 -4.44 -12.13 -0.29
N GLU A 18 -5.77 -12.20 -0.31
CA GLU A 18 -6.64 -11.07 -0.66
C GLU A 18 -6.37 -9.86 0.24
N MET A 19 -6.38 -10.04 1.57
CA MET A 19 -6.06 -8.96 2.52
C MET A 19 -4.68 -8.35 2.25
N ASN A 20 -3.66 -9.19 1.99
CA ASN A 20 -2.32 -8.70 1.70
C ASN A 20 -2.28 -7.88 0.40
N ILE A 21 -2.84 -8.38 -0.70
CA ILE A 21 -2.85 -7.69 -1.99
C ILE A 21 -3.65 -6.39 -1.88
N PHE A 22 -4.84 -6.43 -1.28
CA PHE A 22 -5.69 -5.26 -1.09
C PHE A 22 -4.96 -4.15 -0.31
N LEU A 23 -4.37 -4.47 0.84
CA LEU A 23 -3.64 -3.49 1.64
C LEU A 23 -2.42 -2.92 0.90
N GLN A 24 -1.75 -3.70 0.06
CA GLN A 24 -0.67 -3.15 -0.78
C GLN A 24 -1.21 -2.22 -1.86
N CYS A 25 -2.38 -2.50 -2.44
CA CYS A 25 -3.03 -1.57 -3.37
C CYS A 25 -3.37 -0.25 -2.67
N VAL A 26 -3.95 -0.28 -1.46
CA VAL A 26 -4.23 0.92 -0.65
C VAL A 26 -2.96 1.73 -0.32
N ARG A 27 -1.80 1.09 -0.28
CA ARG A 27 -0.51 1.80 -0.08
C ARG A 27 -0.08 2.56 -1.33
N TYR A 28 -0.27 1.97 -2.51
CA TYR A 28 0.20 2.54 -3.78
C TYR A 28 -0.86 3.33 -4.55
N GLN A 29 -2.11 3.34 -4.08
CA GLN A 29 -3.16 4.12 -4.72
C GLN A 29 -2.87 5.62 -4.64
N ASP A 30 -3.31 6.35 -5.64
CA ASP A 30 -3.39 7.80 -5.63
C ASP A 30 -4.66 8.30 -4.88
N ASP A 31 -4.90 9.60 -4.97
CA ASP A 31 -6.01 10.27 -4.28
C ASP A 31 -7.39 9.87 -4.86
N GLU A 32 -7.44 9.28 -6.06
CA GLU A 32 -8.64 8.75 -6.73
C GLU A 32 -8.79 7.23 -6.55
N GLY A 33 -7.91 6.59 -5.78
CA GLY A 33 -7.94 5.14 -5.57
C GLY A 33 -7.30 4.33 -6.70
N GLN A 34 -6.62 4.97 -7.66
CA GLN A 34 -5.98 4.28 -8.78
C GLN A 34 -4.59 3.77 -8.42
N VAL A 35 -4.32 2.52 -8.78
CA VAL A 35 -3.01 1.87 -8.70
C VAL A 35 -2.59 1.46 -10.10
N VAL A 36 -1.62 2.19 -10.66
CA VAL A 36 -1.14 1.94 -12.02
C VAL A 36 -0.11 0.81 -12.03
N GLY A 37 -0.31 -0.19 -12.87
CA GLY A 37 0.67 -1.23 -13.17
C GLY A 37 0.99 -2.18 -12.02
N ALA A 38 -0.05 -2.72 -11.39
CA ALA A 38 0.03 -3.88 -10.51
C ALA A 38 0.52 -5.12 -11.27
N TYR A 39 1.83 -5.37 -11.21
CA TYR A 39 2.48 -6.48 -11.89
C TYR A 39 2.59 -7.73 -11.01
N TYR A 40 2.11 -8.87 -11.51
CA TYR A 40 2.01 -10.09 -10.69
C TYR A 40 3.35 -10.52 -10.05
N LYS A 41 4.50 -10.40 -10.75
CA LYS A 41 5.80 -10.81 -10.20
C LYS A 41 6.19 -9.96 -8.99
N TYR A 42 5.90 -8.66 -9.00
CA TYR A 42 6.17 -7.78 -7.87
C TYR A 42 5.41 -8.25 -6.61
N PHE A 43 4.13 -8.60 -6.75
CA PHE A 43 3.36 -9.13 -5.63
C PHE A 43 3.80 -10.53 -5.20
N MET A 44 4.22 -11.38 -6.14
CA MET A 44 4.80 -12.70 -5.83
C MET A 44 6.05 -12.56 -4.97
N ASP A 45 6.98 -11.68 -5.35
CA ASP A 45 8.24 -11.46 -4.64
C ASP A 45 7.99 -10.83 -3.27
N LEU A 46 7.08 -9.85 -3.20
CA LEU A 46 6.75 -9.14 -1.96
C LEU A 46 6.01 -10.03 -0.94
N LEU A 47 5.02 -10.81 -1.41
CA LEU A 47 4.10 -11.56 -0.54
C LEU A 47 4.47 -13.05 -0.42
N GLY A 48 5.40 -13.54 -1.25
CA GLY A 48 5.99 -14.88 -1.16
C GLY A 48 5.15 -16.02 -1.73
N PHE A 49 4.10 -15.75 -2.51
CA PHE A 49 3.34 -16.80 -3.20
C PHE A 49 4.00 -17.20 -4.53
N LYS A 50 3.85 -18.47 -4.92
CA LYS A 50 4.67 -19.09 -6.00
C LYS A 50 4.00 -19.16 -7.37
N SER A 51 2.69 -18.92 -7.44
CA SER A 51 1.94 -19.03 -8.70
C SER A 51 1.36 -17.68 -9.13
N LYS A 52 1.57 -17.32 -10.41
CA LYS A 52 0.88 -16.18 -11.04
C LYS A 52 -0.65 -16.33 -10.99
N GLN A 53 -1.15 -17.57 -11.00
CA GLN A 53 -2.59 -17.84 -10.93
C GLN A 53 -3.19 -17.39 -9.60
N THR A 54 -2.41 -17.45 -8.51
CA THR A 54 -2.84 -16.92 -7.21
C THR A 54 -3.15 -15.42 -7.29
N PHE A 55 -2.31 -14.65 -8.00
CA PHE A 55 -2.56 -13.21 -8.19
C PHE A 55 -3.86 -12.97 -8.96
N TYR A 56 -4.06 -13.66 -10.09
CA TYR A 56 -5.27 -13.50 -10.92
C TYR A 56 -6.55 -13.91 -10.20
N ASN A 57 -6.52 -15.04 -9.48
CA ASN A 57 -7.66 -15.50 -8.69
C ASN A 57 -8.01 -14.49 -7.59
N VAL A 58 -7.01 -13.89 -6.96
CA VAL A 58 -7.23 -12.87 -5.94
C VAL A 58 -7.81 -11.59 -6.53
N LEU A 59 -7.30 -11.09 -7.66
CA LEU A 59 -7.88 -9.91 -8.31
C LEU A 59 -9.35 -10.14 -8.68
N ARG A 60 -9.65 -11.28 -9.30
CA ARG A 60 -11.02 -11.68 -9.63
C ARG A 60 -11.90 -11.74 -8.38
N SER A 61 -11.46 -12.42 -7.33
CA SER A 61 -12.22 -12.56 -6.09
C SER A 61 -12.47 -11.23 -5.38
N LEU A 62 -11.46 -10.34 -5.33
CA LEU A 62 -11.62 -9.00 -4.76
C LEU A 62 -12.61 -8.15 -5.59
N SER A 63 -12.62 -8.33 -6.91
CA SER A 63 -13.57 -7.66 -7.79
C SER A 63 -15.00 -8.17 -7.63
N GLU A 64 -15.19 -9.49 -7.57
CA GLU A 64 -16.48 -10.12 -7.28
C GLU A 64 -17.03 -9.67 -5.91
N LYS A 65 -16.15 -9.41 -4.92
CA LYS A 65 -16.48 -8.85 -3.61
C LYS A 65 -16.71 -7.32 -3.62
N LYS A 66 -16.63 -6.67 -4.78
CA LYS A 66 -16.76 -5.21 -4.95
C LYS A 66 -15.80 -4.41 -4.07
N LEU A 67 -14.57 -4.90 -3.92
CA LEU A 67 -13.50 -4.23 -3.20
C LEU A 67 -12.55 -3.48 -4.15
N LEU A 68 -12.48 -3.89 -5.42
CA LEU A 68 -11.73 -3.22 -6.45
C LEU A 68 -12.30 -3.53 -7.83
N SER A 69 -11.92 -2.75 -8.83
CA SER A 69 -12.00 -3.13 -10.24
C SER A 69 -10.61 -3.10 -10.85
N TYR A 70 -10.42 -3.78 -11.97
CA TYR A 70 -9.13 -3.81 -12.64
C TYR A 70 -9.27 -3.92 -14.15
N THR A 71 -8.31 -3.34 -14.86
CA THR A 71 -8.16 -3.45 -16.30
C THR A 71 -6.78 -3.98 -16.62
N GLN A 72 -6.68 -4.83 -17.63
CA GLN A 72 -5.38 -5.32 -18.08
C GLN A 72 -4.86 -4.40 -19.18
N ASN A 73 -3.71 -3.75 -18.94
CA ASN A 73 -3.06 -2.93 -19.96
C ASN A 73 -2.16 -3.77 -20.86
N VAL A 74 -1.23 -4.50 -20.24
CA VAL A 74 -0.32 -5.42 -20.94
C VAL A 74 -0.27 -6.76 -20.21
N LYS A 75 0.34 -7.78 -20.83
CA LYS A 75 0.33 -9.15 -20.29
C LYS A 75 0.92 -9.20 -18.87
N GLY A 76 0.08 -9.49 -17.87
CA GLY A 76 0.48 -9.60 -16.46
C GLY A 76 0.55 -8.27 -15.68
N ASP A 77 0.15 -7.15 -16.28
CA ASP A 77 0.23 -5.79 -15.75
C ASP A 77 -1.17 -5.16 -15.76
N TYR A 78 -1.65 -4.79 -14.57
CA TYR A 78 -3.03 -4.38 -14.37
C TYR A 78 -3.10 -2.98 -13.77
N ASP A 79 -4.01 -2.14 -14.25
CA ASP A 79 -4.43 -0.96 -13.49
C ASP A 79 -5.60 -1.37 -12.60
N ILE A 80 -5.57 -0.93 -11.35
CA ILE A 80 -6.55 -1.31 -10.33
C ILE A 80 -7.17 -0.02 -9.78
N HIS A 81 -8.50 0.04 -9.75
CA HIS A 81 -9.22 1.02 -8.97
C HIS A 81 -9.67 0.38 -7.65
N VAL A 82 -9.21 0.91 -6.52
CA VAL A 82 -9.51 0.39 -5.19
C VAL A 82 -10.74 1.09 -4.62
N GLU A 83 -11.71 0.31 -4.13
CA GLU A 83 -12.90 0.85 -3.44
C GLU A 83 -12.57 1.28 -2.00
N ASN A 84 -11.78 2.35 -1.89
CA ASN A 84 -11.30 2.94 -0.64
C ASN A 84 -11.61 4.45 -0.61
N GLN A 85 -12.90 4.75 -0.49
CA GLN A 85 -13.46 6.10 -0.41
C GLN A 85 -13.17 6.73 0.96
N ALA A 86 -11.98 7.29 1.15
CA ALA A 86 -11.74 8.25 2.24
C ALA A 86 -10.49 9.09 1.91
N TYR A 87 -10.69 10.26 1.31
CA TYR A 87 -9.66 11.30 1.35
C TYR A 87 -10.21 12.68 0.99
N VAL A 88 -11.09 12.77 -0.01
CA VAL A 88 -11.36 14.06 -0.68
C VAL A 88 -12.64 14.77 -0.18
N HIS A 89 -13.55 14.06 0.51
CA HIS A 89 -14.90 14.57 0.79
C HIS A 89 -15.32 14.60 2.27
N GLN A 90 -14.40 14.41 3.22
CA GLN A 90 -14.73 14.38 4.66
C GLN A 90 -13.96 15.45 5.43
N GLU A 91 -14.66 16.28 6.22
CA GLU A 91 -14.04 17.26 7.13
C GLU A 91 -13.15 16.60 8.19
N LYS A 92 -13.49 15.37 8.59
CA LYS A 92 -12.74 14.55 9.57
C LYS A 92 -12.60 13.13 9.04
N PRO A 93 -11.60 12.85 8.19
CA PRO A 93 -11.44 11.54 7.59
C PRO A 93 -11.11 10.49 8.65
N ASP A 94 -11.90 9.42 8.70
CA ASP A 94 -11.69 8.28 9.60
C ASP A 94 -10.97 7.13 8.89
N TYR A 95 -9.66 7.04 9.13
CA TYR A 95 -8.80 6.10 8.42
C TYR A 95 -7.72 5.49 9.32
N ILE A 96 -7.11 4.43 8.80
CA ILE A 96 -5.93 3.80 9.37
C ILE A 96 -4.72 4.15 8.50
N ASP A 97 -3.73 4.79 9.11
CA ASP A 97 -2.47 5.15 8.47
C ASP A 97 -1.62 3.90 8.18
N LEU A 98 -1.52 3.53 6.91
CA LEU A 98 -0.68 2.42 6.43
C LEU A 98 0.77 2.83 6.16
N ASN A 99 1.15 4.09 6.45
CA ASN A 99 2.52 4.58 6.37
C ASN A 99 3.34 4.14 7.60
N LYS A 100 3.46 2.81 7.79
CA LYS A 100 4.21 2.20 8.90
C LYS A 100 5.03 1.01 8.41
N VAL A 101 6.19 0.79 9.03
CA VAL A 101 7.12 -0.30 8.63
C VAL A 101 6.47 -1.68 8.69
N ILE A 102 5.58 -1.93 9.65
CA ILE A 102 4.90 -3.21 9.87
C ILE A 102 4.16 -3.69 8.62
N PHE A 103 3.55 -2.79 7.85
CA PHE A 103 2.75 -3.13 6.67
C PHE A 103 3.59 -3.57 5.46
N GLN A 104 4.91 -3.61 5.61
CA GLN A 104 5.88 -4.16 4.66
C GLN A 104 6.63 -5.37 5.23
N SER A 105 6.35 -5.75 6.48
CA SER A 105 7.08 -6.82 7.17
C SER A 105 6.55 -8.21 6.80
N LYS A 106 7.46 -9.18 6.69
CA LYS A 106 7.11 -10.60 6.56
C LYS A 106 6.22 -11.09 7.70
N GLU A 107 6.43 -10.56 8.90
CA GLU A 107 5.63 -10.86 10.09
C GLU A 107 4.16 -10.48 9.90
N PHE A 108 3.90 -9.26 9.41
CA PHE A 108 2.54 -8.83 9.09
C PHE A 108 1.94 -9.70 8.00
N PHE A 109 2.66 -9.95 6.90
CA PHE A 109 2.13 -10.77 5.79
C PHE A 109 1.74 -12.19 6.21
N ARG A 110 2.40 -12.75 7.23
CA ARG A 110 2.08 -14.08 7.80
C ARG A 110 0.80 -14.14 8.62
N LEU A 111 0.37 -13.03 9.25
CA LEU A 111 -0.88 -12.97 10.03
C LEU A 111 -2.08 -13.46 9.20
N LYS A 112 -3.04 -14.13 9.83
CA LYS A 112 -4.31 -14.48 9.19
C LYS A 112 -5.11 -13.21 8.86
N ALA A 113 -6.03 -13.28 7.89
CA ALA A 113 -6.84 -12.13 7.50
C ALA A 113 -7.59 -11.51 8.68
N HIS A 114 -8.22 -12.35 9.51
CA HIS A 114 -8.96 -11.89 10.70
C HIS A 114 -8.04 -11.30 11.79
N GLU A 115 -6.81 -11.81 11.94
CA GLU A 115 -5.81 -11.22 12.84
C GLU A 115 -5.40 -9.83 12.35
N LYS A 116 -5.24 -9.64 11.03
CA LYS A 116 -4.98 -8.32 10.43
C LYS A 116 -6.14 -7.37 10.63
N TYR A 117 -7.38 -7.85 10.41
CA TYR A 117 -8.59 -7.07 10.64
C TYR A 117 -8.62 -6.56 12.09
N MET A 118 -8.44 -7.46 13.07
CA MET A 118 -8.43 -7.08 14.48
C MET A 118 -7.29 -6.13 14.82
N LEU A 119 -6.09 -6.35 14.28
CA LEU A 119 -4.94 -5.44 14.46
C LEU A 119 -5.28 -4.02 13.99
N LEU A 120 -5.81 -3.89 12.77
CA LEU A 120 -6.18 -2.62 12.16
C LEU A 120 -7.28 -1.89 12.95
N ASP A 121 -8.34 -2.61 13.36
CA ASP A 121 -9.45 -2.05 14.15
C ASP A 121 -9.01 -1.64 15.58
N LEU A 122 -8.15 -2.44 16.22
CA LEU A 122 -7.59 -2.10 17.54
C LEU A 122 -6.60 -0.92 17.45
N MET A 123 -5.80 -0.84 16.38
CA MET A 123 -4.92 0.31 16.14
C MET A 123 -5.71 1.60 16.00
N ARG A 124 -6.76 1.62 15.16
CA ARG A 124 -7.65 2.80 15.03
C ARG A 124 -8.27 3.16 16.38
N SER A 125 -8.89 2.19 17.02
CA SER A 125 -9.69 2.50 18.21
C SER A 125 -8.86 2.90 19.42
N THR A 126 -7.63 2.39 19.57
CA THR A 126 -6.71 2.90 20.59
C THR A 126 -6.27 4.33 20.29
N ALA A 127 -6.02 4.69 19.02
CA ALA A 127 -5.69 6.06 18.63
C ALA A 127 -6.83 7.05 18.95
N LEU A 128 -8.08 6.66 18.72
CA LEU A 128 -9.26 7.48 19.05
C LEU A 128 -9.49 7.65 20.56
N ASN A 129 -8.98 6.74 21.40
CA ASN A 129 -9.21 6.73 22.86
C ASN A 129 -7.94 7.06 23.66
N LYS A 130 -7.17 8.07 23.24
CA LYS A 130 -5.95 8.53 23.94
C LYS A 130 -4.94 7.40 24.24
N GLY A 131 -4.89 6.39 23.36
CA GLY A 131 -3.95 5.27 23.44
C GLY A 131 -4.44 4.00 24.16
N ILE A 132 -5.64 4.01 24.76
CA ILE A 132 -6.20 2.84 25.47
C ILE A 132 -7.66 2.63 25.09
N ARG A 133 -8.00 1.46 24.55
CA ARG A 133 -9.39 1.03 24.36
C ARG A 133 -9.87 0.31 25.60
N VAL A 134 -10.98 0.77 26.18
CA VAL A 134 -11.70 0.09 27.25
C VAL A 134 -13.03 -0.44 26.70
N ILE A 135 -13.33 -1.73 26.91
CA ILE A 135 -14.54 -2.38 26.41
C ILE A 135 -14.94 -3.54 27.33
N ARG A 136 -16.24 -3.79 27.54
CA ARG A 136 -16.66 -4.97 28.30
C ARG A 136 -16.22 -6.24 27.58
N VAL A 137 -15.84 -7.27 28.34
CA VAL A 137 -15.38 -8.55 27.76
C VAL A 137 -16.47 -9.16 26.87
N GLU A 138 -17.73 -9.10 27.29
CA GLU A 138 -18.86 -9.62 26.50
C GLU A 138 -19.05 -8.84 25.19
N GLU A 139 -19.06 -7.50 25.24
CA GLU A 139 -19.17 -6.62 24.06
C GLU A 139 -18.01 -6.83 23.07
N PHE A 140 -16.78 -7.05 23.58
CA PHE A 140 -15.61 -7.34 22.75
C PHE A 140 -15.83 -8.60 21.92
N TYR A 141 -16.27 -9.68 22.56
CA TYR A 141 -16.56 -10.93 21.86
C TYR A 141 -17.75 -10.79 20.93
N GLN A 142 -18.85 -10.18 21.37
CA GLN A 142 -20.02 -9.95 20.51
C GLN A 142 -19.63 -9.18 19.23
N LYS A 143 -18.85 -8.11 19.35
CA LYS A 143 -18.35 -7.32 18.20
C LYS A 143 -17.59 -8.21 17.22
N TYR A 144 -16.52 -8.88 17.65
CA TYR A 144 -15.65 -9.59 16.71
C TYR A 144 -16.22 -10.93 16.24
N CYS A 145 -16.96 -11.65 17.08
CA CYS A 145 -17.64 -12.87 16.65
C CYS A 145 -18.67 -12.55 15.56
N LYS A 146 -19.45 -11.47 15.71
CA LYS A 146 -20.40 -11.01 14.69
C LYS A 146 -19.69 -10.51 13.43
N ALA A 147 -18.66 -9.68 13.57
CA ALA A 147 -17.97 -9.11 12.42
C ALA A 147 -17.25 -10.18 11.59
N LEU A 148 -16.61 -11.15 12.23
CA LEU A 148 -15.74 -12.14 11.60
C LEU A 148 -16.37 -13.52 11.43
N GLN A 149 -17.60 -13.71 11.92
CA GLN A 149 -18.35 -14.98 11.86
C GLN A 149 -17.57 -16.17 12.44
N VAL A 150 -16.95 -15.96 13.61
CA VAL A 150 -16.16 -17.00 14.31
C VAL A 150 -16.54 -17.07 15.79
N SER A 151 -16.16 -18.17 16.45
CA SER A 151 -16.46 -18.39 17.87
C SER A 151 -15.57 -17.55 18.82
N LYS A 152 -16.03 -17.40 20.08
CA LYS A 152 -15.26 -16.70 21.14
C LYS A 152 -13.84 -17.26 21.28
N ARG A 153 -13.67 -18.59 21.18
CA ARG A 153 -12.37 -19.28 21.24
C ARG A 153 -11.41 -18.82 20.13
N ILE A 154 -11.93 -18.62 18.92
CA ILE A 154 -11.11 -18.16 17.79
C ILE A 154 -10.67 -16.71 18.00
N ILE A 155 -11.56 -15.85 18.50
CA ILE A 155 -11.22 -14.46 18.86
C ILE A 155 -10.14 -14.40 19.96
N GLN A 156 -10.19 -15.30 20.95
CA GLN A 156 -9.13 -15.42 21.97
C GLN A 156 -7.78 -15.75 21.36
N ILE A 157 -7.72 -16.69 20.40
CA ILE A 157 -6.49 -17.05 19.68
C ILE A 157 -5.94 -15.84 18.93
N TYR A 158 -6.78 -15.10 18.21
CA TYR A 158 -6.34 -13.89 17.51
C TYR A 158 -5.81 -12.84 18.48
N LEU A 159 -6.52 -12.59 19.59
CA LEU A 159 -6.07 -11.64 20.61
C LEU A 159 -4.73 -12.07 21.21
N HIS A 160 -4.52 -13.37 21.46
CA HIS A 160 -3.24 -13.92 21.90
C HIS A 160 -2.11 -13.62 20.90
N THR A 161 -2.32 -13.88 19.59
CA THR A 161 -1.36 -13.53 18.54
C THR A 161 -1.01 -12.03 18.56
N LEU A 162 -1.98 -11.17 18.87
CA LEU A 162 -1.83 -9.72 18.85
C LEU A 162 -1.23 -9.12 20.14
N ARG A 163 -1.02 -9.89 21.22
CA ARG A 163 -0.44 -9.39 22.49
C ARG A 163 0.97 -8.80 22.34
N LYS A 164 1.71 -9.17 21.30
CA LYS A 164 3.00 -8.53 20.97
C LYS A 164 2.88 -7.07 20.53
N TYR A 165 1.70 -6.65 20.07
CA TYR A 165 1.42 -5.27 19.62
C TYR A 165 0.56 -4.48 20.62
N PHE A 166 -0.11 -5.18 21.54
CA PHE A 166 -1.01 -4.59 22.52
C PHE A 166 -0.78 -5.15 23.92
N SER A 167 -0.70 -4.26 24.92
CA SER A 167 -0.87 -4.66 26.31
C SER A 167 -2.36 -4.86 26.56
N VAL A 168 -2.75 -6.08 26.95
CA VAL A 168 -4.14 -6.45 27.24
C VAL A 168 -4.23 -6.83 28.71
N ARG A 169 -5.05 -6.09 29.46
CA ARG A 169 -5.38 -6.39 30.86
C ARG A 169 -6.88 -6.58 30.99
N ILE A 170 -7.29 -7.46 31.91
CA ILE A 170 -8.70 -7.64 32.28
C ILE A 170 -8.85 -7.13 33.71
N LYS A 171 -9.80 -6.23 33.94
CA LYS A 171 -10.17 -5.74 35.28
C LYS A 171 -11.66 -5.43 35.28
N ASP A 172 -12.38 -5.86 36.32
CA ASP A 172 -13.81 -5.59 36.52
C ASP A 172 -14.68 -5.93 35.29
N GLY A 173 -14.43 -7.09 34.68
CA GLY A 173 -15.17 -7.57 33.49
C GLY A 173 -14.92 -6.76 32.21
N LYS A 174 -13.87 -5.91 32.18
CA LYS A 174 -13.49 -5.08 31.03
C LYS A 174 -12.09 -5.39 30.55
N TYR A 175 -11.91 -5.37 29.24
CA TYR A 175 -10.59 -5.29 28.61
C TYR A 175 -10.06 -3.86 28.63
N PHE A 176 -8.80 -3.73 29.00
CA PHE A 176 -7.98 -2.53 28.83
C PHE A 176 -6.89 -2.87 27.82
N ILE A 177 -7.05 -2.39 26.58
CA ILE A 177 -6.17 -2.69 25.46
C ILE A 177 -5.37 -1.43 25.13
N LYS A 178 -4.07 -1.43 25.45
CA LYS A 178 -3.14 -0.34 25.15
C LYS A 178 -2.26 -0.72 23.98
N PHE A 179 -2.18 0.16 22.98
CA PHE A 179 -1.25 -0.03 21.86
C PHE A 179 0.20 0.19 22.33
N LEU A 180 1.08 -0.76 22.03
CA LEU A 180 2.48 -0.70 22.47
C LEU A 180 3.36 0.14 21.55
N GLY A 181 2.97 0.29 20.27
CA GLY A 181 3.79 0.96 19.27
C GLY A 181 5.13 0.24 19.05
N GLY A 182 6.21 1.02 18.90
CA GLY A 182 7.57 0.53 18.64
C GLY A 182 8.02 0.72 17.20
N LYS A 183 9.27 0.32 16.90
CA LYS A 183 9.95 0.60 15.61
C LYS A 183 9.17 0.12 14.38
N LEU A 184 8.45 -0.99 14.49
CA LEU A 184 7.61 -1.51 13.40
C LEU A 184 6.43 -0.58 13.08
N PHE A 185 5.99 0.26 14.01
CA PHE A 185 4.86 1.17 13.81
C PHE A 185 5.30 2.61 13.54
N GLU A 186 6.61 2.86 13.44
CA GLU A 186 7.14 4.13 12.94
C GLU A 186 6.96 4.26 11.43
N LYS A 187 7.00 5.51 10.94
CA LYS A 187 7.06 5.79 9.51
C LYS A 187 8.38 5.26 8.92
N PRO A 188 8.37 4.68 7.71
CA PRO A 188 9.55 4.40 6.91
C PRO A 188 10.48 5.62 6.83
N LYS A 189 11.77 5.42 7.11
CA LYS A 189 12.83 6.42 6.99
C LYS A 189 13.83 5.97 5.94
N ARG A 190 14.48 6.91 5.23
CA ARG A 190 15.51 6.59 4.25
C ARG A 190 16.71 5.95 4.93
N ALA A 191 17.27 4.89 4.36
CA ALA A 191 18.52 4.31 4.84
C ALA A 191 19.67 5.29 4.58
N ILE A 192 20.38 5.69 5.65
CA ILE A 192 21.62 6.46 5.53
C ILE A 192 22.75 5.43 5.39
N LYS A 193 23.37 5.34 4.20
CA LYS A 193 24.58 4.54 3.99
C LYS A 193 25.65 5.01 4.99
N GLY A 194 26.09 4.14 5.91
CA GLY A 194 27.24 4.42 6.78
C GLY A 194 27.14 4.00 8.26
N LYS A 195 25.95 3.68 8.80
CA LYS A 195 25.82 3.12 10.16
C LYS A 195 25.13 1.77 10.11
N ARG A 196 25.76 0.74 10.72
CA ARG A 196 25.18 -0.59 10.95
C ARG A 196 23.82 -0.43 11.65
N SER A 197 22.74 -0.45 10.89
CA SER A 197 21.39 -0.44 11.43
C SER A 197 20.59 -1.50 10.68
N THR A 198 20.28 -2.57 11.40
CA THR A 198 19.76 -3.85 10.92
C THR A 198 18.29 -3.82 10.48
N TYR A 199 17.62 -2.67 10.48
CA TYR A 199 16.21 -2.57 10.08
C TYR A 199 15.88 -1.19 9.51
N ILE A 200 15.95 -1.04 8.19
CA ILE A 200 15.48 0.17 7.50
C ILE A 200 14.70 -0.24 6.25
N SER A 201 13.44 0.21 6.15
CA SER A 201 12.71 0.26 4.88
C SER A 201 13.48 1.14 3.90
N ASN A 202 13.79 0.67 2.69
CA ASN A 202 14.75 1.32 1.80
C ASN A 202 14.46 2.80 1.49
N ASN A 203 13.21 3.26 1.60
CA ASN A 203 12.76 4.60 1.21
C ASN A 203 11.61 5.12 2.10
N THR A 204 11.43 6.46 2.15
CA THR A 204 10.24 7.08 2.76
C THR A 204 8.97 6.65 2.01
N ALA A 205 7.77 6.76 2.61
CA ALA A 205 6.54 6.38 1.90
C ALA A 205 6.33 7.10 0.56
N VAL A 206 6.70 8.39 0.50
CA VAL A 206 6.64 9.18 -0.73
C VAL A 206 7.62 8.63 -1.77
N ASP A 207 8.85 8.34 -1.37
CA ASP A 207 9.84 7.75 -2.26
C ASP A 207 9.44 6.35 -2.72
N GLN A 208 8.81 5.54 -1.88
CA GLN A 208 8.27 4.23 -2.26
C GLN A 208 7.19 4.34 -3.34
N GLN A 209 6.27 5.32 -3.23
CA GLN A 209 5.26 5.56 -4.27
C GLN A 209 5.90 6.02 -5.58
N ARG A 210 6.88 6.93 -5.52
CA ARG A 210 7.62 7.41 -6.69
C ARG A 210 8.39 6.28 -7.38
N GLU A 211 9.12 5.49 -6.61
CA GLU A 211 9.87 4.33 -7.10
C GLU A 211 8.93 3.28 -7.74
N TYR A 212 7.75 3.07 -7.15
CA TYR A 212 6.72 2.19 -7.72
C TYR A 212 6.28 2.67 -9.11
N ILE A 213 5.86 3.94 -9.24
CA ILE A 213 5.41 4.50 -10.52
C ILE A 213 6.54 4.51 -11.56
N GLY A 214 7.75 4.92 -11.19
CA GLY A 214 8.89 4.87 -12.10
C GLY A 214 9.22 3.44 -12.55
N THR A 215 9.09 2.45 -11.66
CA THR A 215 9.25 1.04 -12.01
C THR A 215 8.20 0.57 -13.01
N VAL A 216 6.95 1.00 -12.85
CA VAL A 216 5.84 0.69 -13.76
C VAL A 216 6.12 1.24 -15.16
N LEU A 217 6.50 2.52 -15.25
CA LEU A 217 6.77 3.17 -16.54
C LEU A 217 7.94 2.51 -17.28
N LEU A 218 9.07 2.30 -16.61
CA LEU A 218 10.24 1.65 -17.21
C LEU A 218 9.91 0.22 -17.67
N ARG A 219 9.12 -0.52 -16.88
CA ARG A 219 8.67 -1.88 -17.23
C ARG A 219 7.78 -1.88 -18.46
N ARG A 220 6.78 -1.00 -18.54
CA ARG A 220 5.83 -0.93 -19.67
C ARG A 220 6.53 -0.61 -21.00
N LYS A 221 7.66 0.10 -20.94
CA LYS A 221 8.51 0.40 -22.11
C LYS A 221 9.64 -0.61 -22.34
N GLN A 222 9.63 -1.73 -21.60
CA GLN A 222 10.59 -2.84 -21.76
C GLN A 222 12.07 -2.41 -21.67
N LEU A 223 12.36 -1.34 -20.90
CA LEU A 223 13.73 -0.88 -20.70
C LEU A 223 14.47 -1.87 -19.78
N ALA A 224 15.18 -2.80 -20.42
CA ALA A 224 15.82 -3.95 -19.78
C ALA A 224 17.04 -3.58 -18.93
N ARG A 225 17.72 -2.47 -19.26
CA ARG A 225 18.89 -1.97 -18.54
C ARG A 225 18.56 -0.64 -17.87
N LYS A 226 18.64 -0.63 -16.54
CA LYS A 226 18.50 0.55 -15.69
C LYS A 226 19.39 0.42 -14.47
N ARG A 227 19.89 1.55 -13.96
CA ARG A 227 20.53 1.64 -12.64
C ARG A 227 19.49 1.46 -11.55
N GLN A 228 19.95 1.07 -10.37
CA GLN A 228 19.09 0.82 -9.22
C GLN A 228 18.24 2.03 -8.83
N GLU A 229 18.76 3.24 -9.01
CA GLU A 229 18.13 4.49 -8.58
C GLU A 229 17.20 5.11 -9.64
N ASP A 230 17.27 4.65 -10.90
CA ASP A 230 16.59 5.27 -12.04
C ASP A 230 15.06 5.31 -11.86
N ALA A 231 14.48 4.26 -11.28
CA ALA A 231 13.03 4.22 -11.04
C ALA A 231 12.58 5.28 -10.01
N LEU A 232 13.36 5.48 -8.95
CA LEU A 232 13.07 6.50 -7.94
C LEU A 232 13.23 7.90 -8.53
N GLU A 233 14.33 8.15 -9.26
CA GLU A 233 14.59 9.44 -9.87
C GLU A 233 13.55 9.80 -10.95
N LEU A 234 13.12 8.83 -11.76
CA LEU A 234 12.02 9.02 -12.72
C LEU A 234 10.72 9.41 -12.00
N GLY A 235 10.37 8.72 -10.92
CA GLY A 235 9.18 9.06 -10.12
C GLY A 235 9.28 10.44 -9.44
N LYS A 236 10.49 10.88 -9.06
CA LYS A 236 10.72 12.25 -8.56
C LYS A 236 10.54 13.29 -9.66
N LEU A 237 11.07 13.05 -10.87
CA LEU A 237 10.85 13.94 -12.01
C LEU A 237 9.36 14.07 -12.34
N MET A 238 8.61 12.97 -12.34
CA MET A 238 7.15 13.03 -12.51
C MET A 238 6.48 13.95 -11.50
N TYR A 239 6.84 13.80 -10.23
CA TYR A 239 6.31 14.66 -9.18
C TYR A 239 6.69 16.14 -9.38
N GLN A 240 7.94 16.41 -9.78
CA GLN A 240 8.44 17.76 -10.03
C GLN A 240 7.68 18.45 -11.17
N TYR A 241 7.42 17.75 -12.28
CA TYR A 241 6.78 18.33 -13.47
C TYR A 241 5.25 18.25 -13.45
N ARG A 242 4.63 17.57 -12.48
CA ARG A 242 3.18 17.34 -12.47
C ARG A 242 2.34 18.62 -12.52
N SER A 243 2.74 19.70 -11.84
CA SER A 243 1.97 20.96 -11.79
C SER A 243 1.97 21.60 -13.17
N ILE A 244 3.16 21.79 -13.73
CA ILE A 244 3.37 22.37 -15.06
C ILE A 244 2.59 21.57 -16.12
N ILE A 245 2.68 20.24 -16.11
CA ILE A 245 1.98 19.40 -17.08
C ILE A 245 0.45 19.51 -16.94
N ARG A 246 -0.07 19.56 -15.70
CA ARG A 246 -1.50 19.75 -15.42
C ARG A 246 -2.00 21.14 -15.81
N GLU A 247 -1.20 22.19 -15.58
CA GLU A 247 -1.49 23.56 -16.00
C GLU A 247 -1.57 23.68 -17.54
N MET A 248 -0.79 22.86 -18.26
CA MET A 248 -0.91 22.71 -19.71
C MET A 248 -2.13 21.89 -20.17
N GLY A 249 -2.98 21.43 -19.25
CA GLY A 249 -4.17 20.61 -19.53
C GLY A 249 -3.85 19.17 -19.98
N LYS A 250 -2.66 18.66 -19.68
CA LYS A 250 -2.20 17.33 -20.11
C LYS A 250 -2.18 16.34 -18.95
N ASP A 251 -2.34 15.06 -19.28
CA ASP A 251 -2.15 13.97 -18.33
C ASP A 251 -0.64 13.67 -18.12
N VAL A 252 -0.22 13.60 -16.85
CA VAL A 252 1.18 13.43 -16.45
C VAL A 252 1.72 12.07 -16.88
N LEU A 253 0.95 11.01 -16.69
CA LEU A 253 1.37 9.65 -17.04
C LEU A 253 1.54 9.50 -18.55
N SER A 254 0.63 10.08 -19.33
CA SER A 254 0.64 10.07 -20.79
C SER A 254 1.87 10.80 -21.35
N VAL A 255 2.17 12.00 -20.85
CA VAL A 255 3.37 12.76 -21.26
C VAL A 255 4.64 11.97 -21.00
N PHE A 256 4.84 11.46 -19.78
CA PHE A 256 6.03 10.68 -19.44
C PHE A 256 6.11 9.38 -20.26
N SER A 257 4.98 8.73 -20.50
CA SER A 257 4.92 7.51 -21.31
C SER A 257 5.30 7.76 -22.77
N THR A 258 4.93 8.91 -23.34
CA THR A 258 5.32 9.29 -24.70
C THR A 258 6.81 9.60 -24.78
N VAL A 259 7.35 10.40 -23.87
CA VAL A 259 8.80 10.72 -23.88
C VAL A 259 9.64 9.47 -23.66
N LEU A 260 9.20 8.56 -22.77
CA LEU A 260 9.89 7.28 -22.56
C LEU A 260 9.83 6.37 -23.78
N HIS A 261 8.77 6.46 -24.58
CA HIS A 261 8.67 5.71 -25.82
C HIS A 261 9.74 6.17 -26.80
N ASN A 262 9.84 7.48 -27.04
CA ASN A 262 10.86 8.06 -27.92
C ASN A 262 12.27 7.74 -27.42
N HIS A 263 12.51 7.82 -26.11
CA HIS A 263 13.78 7.42 -25.52
C HIS A 263 14.10 5.94 -25.83
N ALA A 264 13.12 5.04 -25.71
CA ALA A 264 13.31 3.62 -25.95
C ALA A 264 13.58 3.27 -27.43
N GLU A 265 13.15 4.13 -28.37
CA GLU A 265 13.50 4.01 -29.79
C GLU A 265 14.97 4.36 -30.04
N GLU A 266 15.53 5.31 -29.27
CA GLU A 266 16.92 5.76 -29.43
C GLU A 266 17.92 4.94 -28.61
N SER A 267 17.52 4.39 -27.45
CA SER A 267 18.41 3.65 -26.56
C SER A 267 17.68 2.59 -25.72
N THR A 268 18.29 1.40 -25.64
CA THR A 268 17.84 0.31 -24.75
C THR A 268 18.29 0.49 -23.28
N LEU A 269 19.29 1.35 -23.03
CA LEU A 269 19.75 1.70 -21.69
C LEU A 269 19.08 3.01 -21.26
N PHE A 270 18.30 2.95 -20.18
CA PHE A 270 17.70 4.15 -19.62
C PHE A 270 18.76 5.03 -18.95
N ASP A 271 18.84 6.30 -19.36
CA ASP A 271 19.63 7.33 -18.69
C ASP A 271 18.74 8.50 -18.25
N ILE A 272 18.68 8.73 -16.95
CA ILE A 272 17.78 9.73 -16.35
C ILE A 272 18.10 11.16 -16.80
N LYS A 273 19.38 11.50 -17.04
CA LYS A 273 19.78 12.86 -17.45
C LYS A 273 19.36 13.11 -18.89
N TYR A 274 19.60 12.14 -19.75
CA TYR A 274 19.16 12.20 -21.14
C TYR A 274 17.63 12.27 -21.24
N PHE A 275 16.92 11.39 -20.54
CA PHE A 275 15.47 11.42 -20.45
C PHE A 275 14.94 12.78 -19.97
N HIS A 276 15.56 13.37 -18.94
CA HIS A 276 15.17 14.68 -18.43
C HIS A 276 15.34 15.79 -19.49
N LYS A 277 16.42 15.76 -20.29
CA LYS A 277 16.60 16.67 -21.42
C LYS A 277 15.47 16.51 -22.44
N MET A 278 15.17 15.29 -22.86
CA MET A 278 14.06 15.02 -23.80
C MET A 278 12.70 15.51 -23.25
N LEU A 279 12.46 15.32 -21.95
CA LEU A 279 11.24 15.79 -21.30
C LEU A 279 11.13 17.32 -21.35
N ARG A 280 12.21 18.05 -21.08
CA ARG A 280 12.21 19.52 -21.16
C ARG A 280 11.94 20.01 -22.58
N GLN A 281 12.54 19.37 -23.58
CA GLN A 281 12.29 19.66 -24.99
C GLN A 281 10.82 19.41 -25.36
N ALA A 282 10.26 18.26 -24.97
CA ALA A 282 8.86 17.90 -25.23
C ALA A 282 7.86 18.87 -24.56
N LEU A 283 8.24 19.47 -23.42
CA LEU A 283 7.47 20.47 -22.71
C LEU A 283 7.76 21.91 -23.17
N LYS A 284 8.69 22.13 -24.11
CA LYS A 284 9.15 23.46 -24.56
C LYS A 284 9.64 24.34 -23.40
N LEU A 285 10.38 23.74 -22.47
CA LEU A 285 10.97 24.40 -21.29
C LEU A 285 12.47 24.69 -21.45
N ASP A 286 13.00 24.44 -22.65
CA ASP A 286 14.34 24.84 -23.04
C ASP A 286 14.22 26.18 -23.76
N ASN A 287 14.63 27.25 -23.06
CA ASN A 287 15.02 28.51 -23.68
C ASN A 287 16.47 28.39 -24.15
#